data_AF-A0AAD2NZX6-F1
#
_entry.id   AF-A0AAD2NZX6-F1
#
_cell.length_a   1.000
_cell.length_b   1.000
_cell.length_c   1.000
_cell.angle_alpha   90.00
_cell.angle_beta   90.00
_cell.angle_gamma   90.00
#
_symmetry.space_group_name_H-M   'P 1'
#
loop_
_entity.id
_entity.type
_entity.pdbx_description
1 polymer ?
#
loop_
_entity_poly.entity_id
_entity_poly.type
_entity_poly.pdbx_seq_one_letter_code
_entity_poly.pdbx_strand_id
1 'polypeptide(L)'
;MVDLSIEKLIVAIENGKVRGFDEIKEINGESYFFQYAIKKQDEKYNTYFFKIPENKMEVFEDYATEEISAFSNIEDAFNYFKLQGIDITKFSPIRGLLPF
;
A
#
# COMPACT_ATOMS: atom_id res chain seq x y z
N MET A 1 9.44 21.40 7.39
CA MET A 1 10.38 20.31 7.73
C MET A 1 9.83 19.07 7.10
N VAL A 2 10.47 18.58 6.03
CA VAL A 2 10.15 17.25 5.50
C VAL A 2 10.64 16.26 6.55
N ASP A 3 9.78 15.32 6.94
CA ASP A 3 10.12 14.32 7.95
C ASP A 3 11.26 13.44 7.40
N LEU A 4 12.38 13.34 8.14
CA LEU A 4 13.55 12.53 7.77
C LEU A 4 13.17 11.06 7.47
N SER A 5 12.07 10.58 8.04
CA SER A 5 11.51 9.25 7.74
C SER A 5 10.93 9.17 6.32
N ILE A 6 10.23 10.21 5.87
CA ILE A 6 9.61 10.28 4.54
C ILE A 6 10.67 10.43 3.45
N GLU A 7 11.74 11.20 3.68
CA GLU A 7 12.85 11.26 2.71
C GLU A 7 13.50 9.89 2.50
N LYS A 8 13.75 9.14 3.58
CA LYS A 8 14.28 7.77 3.49
C LYS A 8 13.32 6.83 2.79
N LEU A 9 12.00 7.00 3.00
CA LEU A 9 10.96 6.25 2.32
C LEU A 9 11.01 6.51 0.81
N ILE A 10 11.03 7.78 0.40
CA ILE A 10 11.11 8.21 -1.00
C ILE A 10 12.37 7.62 -1.65
N VAL A 11 13.55 7.81 -1.04
CA VAL A 11 14.82 7.28 -1.57
C VAL A 11 14.76 5.75 -1.75
N ALA A 12 14.13 5.03 -0.83
CA ALA A 12 13.96 3.59 -0.99
C ALA A 12 13.08 3.23 -2.18
N ILE A 13 11.95 3.93 -2.37
CA ILE A 13 11.02 3.73 -3.47
C ILE A 13 11.69 4.06 -4.81
N GLU A 14 12.43 5.18 -4.90
CA GLU A 14 13.22 5.54 -6.08
C GLU A 14 14.21 4.45 -6.49
N ASN A 15 14.79 3.75 -5.50
CA ASN A 15 15.68 2.62 -5.72
C ASN A 15 14.95 1.29 -6.02
N GLY A 16 13.68 1.34 -6.40
CA GLY A 16 12.85 0.19 -6.76
C GLY A 16 12.47 -0.71 -5.58
N LYS A 17 12.68 -0.26 -4.32
CA LYS A 17 12.30 -1.05 -3.15
C LYS A 17 10.79 -0.93 -2.91
N VAL A 18 10.16 -2.06 -2.62
CA VAL A 18 8.75 -2.09 -2.22
C VAL A 18 8.61 -1.63 -0.78
N ARG A 19 7.65 -0.74 -0.53
CA ARG A 19 7.34 -0.20 0.80
C ARG A 19 5.84 -0.27 1.04
N GLY A 20 5.45 -0.60 2.25
CA GLY A 20 4.05 -0.84 2.57
C GLY A 20 3.87 -1.30 4.01
N PHE A 21 2.65 -1.69 4.33
CA PHE A 21 2.31 -2.35 5.58
C PHE A 21 0.97 -3.07 5.46
N ASP A 22 0.73 -3.96 6.41
CA ASP A 22 -0.53 -4.64 6.60
C ASP A 22 -1.20 -4.09 7.86
N GLU A 23 -2.53 -4.02 7.86
CA GLU A 23 -3.28 -3.74 9.07
C GLU A 23 -4.63 -4.44 9.09
N ILE A 24 -5.10 -4.71 10.31
CA ILE A 24 -6.46 -5.21 10.55
C ILE A 24 -7.29 -4.05 11.06
N LYS A 25 -8.47 -3.84 10.47
CA LYS A 25 -9.43 -2.83 10.89
C LYS A 25 -10.80 -3.47 11.07
N GLU A 26 -11.47 -3.10 12.14
CA GLU A 26 -12.89 -3.40 12.30
C GLU A 26 -13.73 -2.35 11.57
N ILE A 27 -14.62 -2.79 10.68
CA ILE A 27 -15.54 -1.94 9.93
C ILE A 27 -16.94 -2.52 10.11
N ASN A 28 -17.83 -1.75 10.76
CA ASN A 28 -19.22 -2.16 11.04
C ASN A 28 -19.34 -3.51 11.78
N GLY A 29 -18.41 -3.81 12.70
CA GLY A 29 -18.41 -5.05 13.49
C GLY A 29 -17.83 -6.27 12.77
N GLU A 30 -17.30 -6.11 11.56
CA GLU A 30 -16.57 -7.15 10.85
C GLU A 30 -15.08 -6.76 10.72
N SER A 31 -14.20 -7.74 10.93
CA SER A 31 -12.76 -7.53 10.84
C SER A 31 -12.26 -7.72 9.42
N TYR A 32 -11.49 -6.75 8.93
CA TYR A 32 -10.93 -6.73 7.60
C TYR A 32 -9.41 -6.65 7.65
N PHE A 33 -8.76 -7.47 6.84
CA PHE A 33 -7.35 -7.33 6.55
C PHE A 33 -7.16 -6.38 5.37
N PHE A 34 -6.22 -5.47 5.54
CA PHE A 34 -5.78 -4.54 4.53
C PHE A 34 -4.28 -4.68 4.30
N GLN A 35 -3.87 -4.57 3.04
CA GLN A 35 -2.48 -4.47 2.65
C GLN A 35 -2.31 -3.32 1.68
N TYR A 36 -1.33 -2.46 1.96
CA TYR A 36 -1.00 -1.31 1.14
C TYR A 36 0.47 -1.36 0.78
N ALA A 37 0.81 -1.14 -0.48
CA ALA A 37 2.19 -1.07 -0.91
C ALA A 37 2.42 -0.12 -2.06
N ILE A 38 3.66 0.31 -2.23
CA ILE A 38 4.13 1.12 -3.35
C ILE A 38 5.51 0.63 -3.82
N LYS A 39 5.71 0.67 -5.12
CA LYS A 39 6.99 0.37 -5.78
C LYS A 39 7.17 1.27 -7.00
N LYS A 40 8.37 1.78 -7.22
CA LYS A 40 8.73 2.39 -8.51
C LYS A 40 9.20 1.30 -9.48
N GLN A 41 8.61 1.27 -10.67
CA GLN A 41 8.98 0.36 -11.76
C GLN A 41 8.65 1.01 -13.10
N ASP A 42 9.56 0.88 -14.07
CA ASP A 42 9.42 1.46 -15.41
C ASP A 42 9.05 2.96 -15.39
N GLU A 43 9.75 3.72 -14.53
CA GLU A 43 9.51 5.15 -14.27
C GLU A 43 8.10 5.52 -13.76
N LYS A 44 7.31 4.55 -13.31
CA LYS A 44 6.01 4.76 -12.68
C LYS A 44 6.01 4.31 -11.23
N TYR A 45 5.18 4.96 -10.43
CA TYR A 45 4.91 4.58 -9.04
C TYR A 45 3.63 3.76 -9.02
N ASN A 46 3.79 2.45 -8.88
CA ASN A 46 2.67 1.54 -8.77
C ASN A 46 2.27 1.44 -7.31
N THR A 47 1.01 1.72 -7.01
CA THR A 47 0.39 1.50 -5.71
C THR A 47 -0.41 0.22 -5.75
N TYR A 48 -0.45 -0.47 -4.63
CA TYR A 48 -1.23 -1.67 -4.41
C TYR A 48 -2.12 -1.46 -3.20
N PHE A 49 -3.40 -1.77 -3.38
CA PHE A 49 -4.40 -1.80 -2.33
C PHE A 49 -5.06 -3.17 -2.35
N PHE A 50 -5.09 -3.81 -1.20
CA PHE A 50 -5.81 -5.07 -1.00
C PHE A 50 -6.64 -4.98 0.26
N LYS A 51 -7.86 -5.51 0.18
CA LYS A 51 -8.81 -5.59 1.28
C LYS A 51 -9.57 -6.89 1.22
N ILE A 52 -9.72 -7.57 2.35
CA ILE A 52 -10.56 -8.76 2.46
C ILE A 52 -11.14 -8.89 3.89
N PRO A 53 -12.39 -9.36 4.06
CA PRO A 53 -12.87 -9.82 5.36
C PRO A 53 -11.97 -10.94 5.91
N GLU A 54 -11.55 -10.87 7.18
CA GLU A 54 -10.66 -11.90 7.75
C GLU A 54 -11.28 -13.30 7.73
N ASN A 55 -12.60 -13.39 7.95
CA ASN A 55 -13.38 -14.63 7.86
C ASN A 55 -13.48 -15.22 6.44
N LYS A 56 -12.95 -14.54 5.41
CA LYS A 56 -12.93 -14.97 4.01
C LYS A 56 -11.53 -15.16 3.42
N MET A 57 -10.47 -15.05 4.24
CA MET A 57 -9.09 -15.20 3.75
C MET A 57 -8.83 -16.50 2.97
N GLU A 58 -9.48 -17.61 3.34
CA GLU A 58 -9.33 -18.91 2.65
C GLU A 58 -9.96 -18.94 1.25
N VAL A 59 -10.82 -17.97 0.92
CA VAL A 59 -11.55 -17.87 -0.36
C VAL A 59 -11.34 -16.48 -0.95
N PHE A 60 -10.09 -16.02 -0.96
CA PHE A 60 -9.78 -14.62 -1.28
C PHE A 60 -10.18 -14.19 -2.69
N GLU A 61 -10.16 -15.11 -3.67
CA GLU A 61 -10.49 -14.81 -5.06
C GLU A 61 -11.92 -14.25 -5.25
N ASP A 62 -12.86 -14.63 -4.38
CA ASP A 62 -14.26 -14.22 -4.47
C ASP A 62 -14.60 -12.97 -3.66
N TYR A 63 -13.78 -12.64 -2.64
CA TYR A 63 -14.11 -11.63 -1.62
C TYR A 63 -13.08 -10.53 -1.47
N ALA A 64 -11.88 -10.71 -2.03
CA ALA A 64 -10.86 -9.67 -2.02
C ALA A 64 -11.25 -8.53 -2.96
N THR A 65 -10.98 -7.31 -2.51
CA THR A 65 -10.88 -6.14 -3.37
C THR A 65 -9.40 -5.86 -3.57
N GLU A 66 -8.94 -5.92 -4.81
CA GLU A 66 -7.56 -5.66 -5.20
C GLU A 66 -7.55 -4.53 -6.23
N GLU A 67 -6.69 -3.52 -6.01
CA GLU A 67 -6.50 -2.40 -6.92
C GLU A 67 -5.01 -2.10 -7.10
N ILE A 68 -4.60 -1.98 -8.36
CA ILE A 68 -3.28 -1.49 -8.74
C ILE A 68 -3.47 -0.22 -9.55
N SER A 69 -2.85 0.87 -9.07
CA SER A 69 -2.88 2.17 -9.72
C SER A 69 -1.46 2.64 -10.01
N ALA A 70 -1.25 3.28 -11.16
CA ALA A 70 0.07 3.71 -11.61
C ALA A 70 0.13 5.23 -11.78
N PHE A 71 1.12 5.86 -11.17
CA PHE A 71 1.31 7.31 -11.18
C PHE A 71 2.65 7.69 -11.80
N SER A 72 2.71 8.88 -12.41
CA SER A 72 3.95 9.38 -13.02
C SER A 72 4.87 10.10 -12.02
N ASN A 73 4.36 10.44 -10.83
CA ASN A 73 5.12 11.07 -9.76
C ASN A 73 4.74 10.47 -8.39
N ILE A 74 5.67 10.55 -7.44
CA ILE A 74 5.51 9.97 -6.11
C ILE A 74 4.51 10.73 -5.24
N GLU A 75 4.35 12.04 -5.48
CA GLU A 75 3.43 12.88 -4.71
C GLU A 75 1.97 12.48 -4.96
N ASP A 76 1.60 12.21 -6.21
CA ASP A 76 0.28 11.73 -6.60
C ASP A 76 -0.01 10.35 -6.00
N ALA A 77 0.97 9.44 -6.03
CA ALA A 77 0.83 8.13 -5.39
C ALA A 77 0.63 8.25 -3.87
N PHE A 78 1.35 9.16 -3.20
CA PHE A 78 1.15 9.44 -1.78
C PHE A 78 -0.19 10.12 -1.50
N ASN A 79 -0.63 11.02 -2.37
CA ASN A 79 -1.93 11.68 -2.25
C ASN A 79 -3.07 10.67 -2.43
N TYR A 80 -2.93 9.70 -3.33
CA TYR A 80 -3.88 8.59 -3.49
C TYR A 80 -4.09 7.83 -2.17
N PHE A 81 -3.02 7.47 -1.45
CA PHE A 81 -3.14 6.85 -0.12
C PHE A 81 -3.78 7.77 0.91
N LYS A 82 -3.37 9.04 0.98
CA LYS A 82 -3.91 10.01 1.94
C LYS A 82 -5.40 10.25 1.75
N LEU A 83 -5.88 10.32 0.50
CA LEU A 83 -7.30 10.49 0.18
C LEU A 83 -8.15 9.29 0.64
N GLN A 84 -7.54 8.12 0.76
CA GLN A 84 -8.16 6.92 1.34
C GLN A 84 -8.00 6.81 2.86
N GLY A 85 -7.40 7.82 3.50
CA GLY A 85 -7.14 7.83 4.95
C GLY A 85 -5.97 6.93 5.38
N ILE A 86 -5.07 6.59 4.48
CA ILE A 86 -3.91 5.74 4.76
C ILE A 86 -2.73 6.60 5.19
N ASP A 87 -2.13 6.24 6.33
CA ASP A 87 -0.97 6.93 6.88
C ASP A 87 0.32 6.37 6.28
N ILE A 88 0.88 7.10 5.32
CA ILE A 88 2.12 6.72 4.63
C ILE A 88 3.35 6.68 5.55
N THR A 89 3.30 7.29 6.75
CA THR A 89 4.42 7.23 7.70
C THR A 89 4.64 5.83 8.27
N LYS A 90 3.62 4.96 8.19
CA LYS A 90 3.70 3.54 8.56
C LYS A 90 4.42 2.68 7.51
N PHE A 91 4.69 3.22 6.32
CA PHE A 91 5.28 2.44 5.25
C PHE A 91 6.69 1.98 5.63
N SER A 92 6.91 0.68 5.52
CA SER A 92 8.15 0.01 5.89
C SER A 92 8.51 -1.04 4.84
N PRO A 93 9.70 -1.68 4.92
CA PRO A 93 9.98 -2.83 4.08
C PRO A 93 8.94 -3.93 4.33
N ILE A 94 8.13 -4.22 3.31
CA ILE A 94 7.10 -5.26 3.35
C ILE A 94 7.64 -6.55 2.72
N ARG A 95 7.20 -7.70 3.24
CA ARG A 95 7.59 -9.04 2.76
C ARG A 95 6.42 -9.67 2.03
N GLY A 96 6.72 -10.55 1.09
CA GLY A 96 5.72 -11.26 0.30
C GLY A 96 5.86 -10.98 -1.19
N LEU A 97 5.16 -11.80 -1.98
CA LEU A 97 4.98 -11.56 -3.42
C LEU A 97 3.81 -10.62 -3.58
N LEU A 98 4.10 -9.38 -3.98
CA LEU A 98 3.10 -8.37 -4.33
C LEU A 98 2.99 -8.32 -5.86
N PRO A 99 1.80 -8.00 -6.42
CA PRO A 99 1.54 -8.11 -7.85
C PRO A 99 2.11 -6.94 -8.68
N PHE A 100 3.35 -6.52 -8.41
CA PHE A 100 4.08 -5.46 -9.13
C PHE A 100 5.10 -6.00 -10.13
#